data_AF-A0A176RVN4-F1
#
_entry.id   AF-A0A176RVN4-F1
#
_cell.length_a   1.000
_cell.length_b   1.000
_cell.length_c   1.000
_cell.angle_alpha   90.00
_cell.angle_beta   90.00
_cell.angle_gamma   90.00
#
_symmetry.space_group_name_H-M   'P 1'
#
loop_
_entity.id
_entity.type
_entity.pdbx_description
1 polymer ?
#
loop_
_entity_poly.entity_id
_entity_poly.type
_entity_poly.pdbx_seq_one_letter_code
_entity_poly.pdbx_strand_id
1 'polypeptide(L)'
;MQITTLNQDIDTLLKGWPQNEATSAQQARWPTNLQPQQLGNDAPDCLRLLAEDGSDGEPVFKNNDHRWPADRDLIRLGCFFHLELERTLAMALKAQWEPFFEKESRIDNLTAFPDEAKQLSLEFNPGYGRCADADALYDLFEEHSHYASEAGYDRDKFKTLIHQTIMAHGHLFGIRSLELDAFVAERRKEQALVKDASQSEQDEFWRAKLMWLEQRRILEQWLLELENQRLKNANIQQKWMATFGELYFKVMEAQYQVLSLQRRIQFKQTDPGLSQEDLDQLEQQAIAEERAILAHLQQEIAFAKLLQIFGPNGLPVGPKERSEYEQECKRVLFKIHAKTHPDRLPEGFTEQQKQALLAHFNAARQINREEIGLDRRALDKLYDILAQVEALWESMGVDIDTRLVIRGETLQEQMAWLQTENTRLEGEVEELRNELTVLSEDQDIQEKLYSLASEDGIAQMKDNMKAKLTTSQAQISELEAELAALFR
;
A
#
# COMPACT_ATOMS: atom_id res chain seq x y z
N MET A 1 -18.68 8.15 -6.22
CA MET A 1 -17.74 9.25 -5.91
C MET A 1 -17.45 9.99 -7.21
N GLN A 2 -17.78 11.28 -7.30
CA GLN A 2 -17.59 12.07 -8.51
C GLN A 2 -16.43 13.04 -8.33
N ILE A 3 -15.33 12.80 -9.06
CA ILE A 3 -14.22 13.75 -9.17
C ILE A 3 -14.66 14.90 -10.06
N THR A 4 -14.30 16.13 -9.70
CA THR A 4 -14.62 17.34 -10.47
C THR A 4 -13.36 18.15 -10.76
N THR A 5 -13.43 18.97 -11.80
CA THR A 5 -12.37 19.94 -12.11
C THR A 5 -12.56 21.25 -11.35
N LEU A 6 -11.50 22.03 -11.22
CA LEU A 6 -11.50 23.35 -10.59
C LEU A 6 -12.49 24.28 -11.29
N ASN A 7 -12.54 24.24 -12.62
CA ASN A 7 -13.50 25.01 -13.40
C ASN A 7 -14.95 24.64 -13.07
N GLN A 8 -15.25 23.36 -12.87
CA GLN A 8 -16.58 22.91 -12.45
C GLN A 8 -16.94 23.42 -11.05
N ASP A 9 -15.96 23.45 -10.14
CA ASP A 9 -16.15 23.96 -8.79
C ASP A 9 -16.36 25.48 -8.78
N ILE A 10 -15.55 26.25 -9.51
CA ILE A 10 -15.71 27.69 -9.67
C ILE A 10 -17.08 28.01 -10.28
N ASP A 11 -17.48 27.30 -11.34
CA ASP A 11 -18.82 27.45 -11.93
C ASP A 11 -19.94 27.17 -10.92
N THR A 12 -19.74 26.17 -10.06
CA THR A 12 -20.70 25.81 -9.01
C THR A 12 -20.84 26.94 -7.98
N LEU A 13 -19.72 27.59 -7.61
CA LEU A 13 -19.74 28.75 -6.71
C LEU A 13 -20.46 29.96 -7.35
N LEU A 14 -20.12 30.30 -8.59
CA LEU A 14 -20.74 31.42 -9.31
C LEU A 14 -22.25 31.22 -9.50
N LYS A 15 -22.68 30.00 -9.88
CA LYS A 15 -24.10 29.66 -10.05
C LYS A 15 -24.87 29.64 -8.72
N GLY A 16 -24.18 29.38 -7.60
CA GLY A 16 -24.76 29.44 -6.26
C GLY A 16 -24.93 30.86 -5.71
N TRP A 17 -24.48 31.89 -6.42
CA TRP A 17 -24.68 33.28 -6.01
C TRP A 17 -26.15 33.72 -6.12
N PRO A 18 -26.70 34.51 -5.17
CA PRO A 18 -26.13 35.01 -3.91
C PRO A 18 -26.38 34.09 -2.71
N GLN A 19 -26.86 32.86 -2.91
CA GLN A 19 -27.22 31.94 -1.83
C GLN A 19 -26.03 31.47 -0.97
N ASN A 20 -24.80 31.87 -1.33
CA ASN A 20 -23.54 31.52 -0.67
C ASN A 20 -23.14 32.56 0.39
N GLU A 21 -24.06 32.94 1.28
CA GLU A 21 -23.75 33.81 2.43
C GLU A 21 -23.14 35.19 2.07
N ALA A 22 -23.48 35.74 0.91
CA ALA A 22 -23.01 37.04 0.45
C ALA A 22 -23.34 38.17 1.43
N THR A 23 -22.38 39.05 1.73
CA THR A 23 -22.61 40.20 2.62
C THR A 23 -23.55 41.21 1.97
N SER A 24 -24.17 42.08 2.77
CA SER A 24 -25.02 43.16 2.24
C SER A 24 -24.26 44.09 1.29
N ALA A 25 -22.95 44.30 1.53
CA ALA A 25 -22.10 45.11 0.67
C ALA A 25 -21.85 44.40 -0.68
N GLN A 26 -21.56 43.10 -0.66
CA GLN A 26 -21.37 42.34 -1.89
C GLN A 26 -22.68 42.23 -2.70
N GLN A 27 -23.82 42.00 -2.05
CA GLN A 27 -25.13 41.93 -2.73
C GLN A 27 -25.53 43.27 -3.36
N ALA A 28 -25.18 44.39 -2.74
CA ALA A 28 -25.43 45.72 -3.32
C ALA A 28 -24.63 45.96 -4.61
N ARG A 29 -23.43 45.36 -4.71
CA ARG A 29 -22.54 45.52 -5.86
C ARG A 29 -22.76 44.49 -6.96
N TRP A 30 -23.09 43.25 -6.58
CA TRP A 30 -23.39 42.14 -7.50
C TRP A 30 -24.73 41.49 -7.13
N PRO A 31 -25.87 42.05 -7.57
CA PRO A 31 -27.20 41.60 -7.13
C PRO A 31 -27.74 40.36 -7.84
N THR A 32 -27.12 39.94 -8.95
CA THR A 32 -27.59 38.84 -9.82
C THR A 32 -26.52 37.77 -10.00
N ASN A 33 -26.89 36.65 -10.65
CA ASN A 33 -25.98 35.55 -10.97
C ASN A 33 -24.63 36.04 -11.51
N LEU A 34 -23.56 35.62 -10.84
CA LEU A 34 -22.20 35.95 -11.26
C LEU A 34 -21.84 35.22 -12.55
N GLN A 35 -21.09 35.88 -13.41
CA GLN A 35 -20.61 35.36 -14.68
C GLN A 35 -19.10 35.13 -14.62
N PRO A 36 -18.56 34.08 -15.28
CA PRO A 36 -17.11 33.79 -15.27
C PRO A 36 -16.23 34.98 -15.68
N GLN A 37 -16.72 35.87 -16.57
CA GLN A 37 -16.00 37.06 -17.02
C GLN A 37 -15.73 38.06 -15.88
N GLN A 38 -16.53 38.05 -14.81
CA GLN A 38 -16.33 38.92 -13.64
C GLN A 38 -15.16 38.46 -12.77
N LEU A 39 -14.60 37.28 -12.99
CA LEU A 39 -13.36 36.86 -12.32
C LEU A 39 -12.16 37.67 -12.83
N GLY A 40 -12.12 38.03 -14.11
CA GLY A 40 -10.99 38.77 -14.70
C GLY A 40 -10.88 40.21 -14.19
N ASN A 41 -9.65 40.68 -13.94
CA ASN A 41 -9.41 42.02 -13.39
C ASN A 41 -9.73 43.16 -14.36
N ASP A 42 -9.82 42.85 -15.65
CA ASP A 42 -10.12 43.80 -16.73
C ASP A 42 -11.62 44.17 -16.82
N ALA A 43 -12.50 43.42 -16.16
CA ALA A 43 -13.92 43.70 -16.17
C ALA A 43 -14.26 44.93 -15.28
N PRO A 44 -15.07 45.89 -15.75
CA PRO A 44 -15.50 47.04 -14.93
C PRO A 44 -16.23 46.63 -13.65
N ASP A 45 -16.91 45.49 -13.68
CA ASP A 45 -17.66 44.86 -12.60
C ASP A 45 -16.94 43.63 -12.02
N CYS A 46 -15.62 43.54 -12.16
CA CYS A 46 -14.83 42.43 -11.64
C CYS A 46 -15.03 42.23 -10.13
N LEU A 47 -15.05 40.97 -9.70
CA LEU A 47 -15.19 40.59 -8.30
C LEU A 47 -14.01 41.15 -7.49
N ARG A 48 -14.30 41.72 -6.32
CA ARG A 48 -13.32 42.34 -5.42
C ARG A 48 -13.59 41.93 -3.99
N LEU A 49 -12.52 41.77 -3.22
CA LEU A 49 -12.63 41.68 -1.78
C LEU A 49 -12.90 43.07 -1.22
N LEU A 50 -14.12 43.33 -0.76
CA LEU A 50 -14.58 44.68 -0.41
C LEU A 50 -13.92 45.16 0.90
N ALA A 51 -13.52 46.44 0.93
CA ALA A 51 -12.98 47.04 2.15
C ALA A 51 -14.03 47.13 3.25
N GLU A 52 -15.30 47.22 2.86
CA GLU A 52 -16.47 47.15 3.73
C GLU A 52 -16.60 45.81 4.47
N ASP A 53 -16.03 44.74 3.90
CA ASP A 53 -15.95 43.41 4.53
C ASP A 53 -14.59 43.22 5.23
N GLY A 54 -13.83 44.29 5.47
CA GLY A 54 -12.53 44.25 6.16
C GLY A 54 -11.34 43.84 5.28
N SER A 55 -11.50 43.81 3.95
CA SER A 55 -10.46 43.39 3.00
C SER A 55 -9.75 44.56 2.31
N ASP A 56 -8.92 44.27 1.30
CA ASP A 56 -8.03 45.23 0.64
C ASP A 56 -8.66 46.03 -0.52
N GLY A 57 -9.89 45.75 -0.94
CA GLY A 57 -10.56 46.40 -2.07
C GLY A 57 -10.10 45.91 -3.46
N GLU A 58 -9.12 44.99 -3.48
CA GLU A 58 -8.47 44.55 -4.71
C GLU A 58 -9.26 43.43 -5.41
N PRO A 59 -9.06 43.23 -6.73
CA PRO A 59 -9.68 42.14 -7.47
C PRO A 59 -9.45 40.77 -6.83
N VAL A 60 -10.43 39.88 -6.96
CA VAL A 60 -10.31 38.49 -6.49
C VAL A 60 -9.24 37.77 -7.30
N PHE A 61 -9.24 37.88 -8.63
CA PHE A 61 -8.14 37.40 -9.47
C PHE A 61 -7.31 38.59 -9.93
N LYS A 62 -5.99 38.49 -9.77
CA LYS A 62 -5.05 39.51 -10.28
C LYS A 62 -4.54 39.18 -11.68
N ASN A 63 -4.79 37.98 -12.19
CA ASN A 63 -4.43 37.55 -13.54
C ASN A 63 -5.66 37.02 -14.29
N ASN A 64 -5.65 37.15 -15.62
CA ASN A 64 -6.72 36.68 -16.51
C ASN A 64 -6.51 35.24 -17.01
N ASP A 65 -5.50 34.54 -16.49
CA ASP A 65 -5.37 33.10 -16.73
C ASP A 65 -6.36 32.34 -15.84
N HIS A 66 -7.51 32.04 -16.42
CA HIS A 66 -8.58 31.31 -15.75
C HIS A 66 -8.41 29.79 -15.83
N ARG A 67 -7.49 29.28 -16.66
CA ARG A 67 -7.29 27.84 -16.78
C ARG A 67 -6.53 27.31 -15.56
N TRP A 68 -5.47 28.01 -15.14
CA TRP A 68 -4.65 27.67 -13.99
C TRP A 68 -4.48 28.88 -13.06
N PRO A 69 -5.51 29.21 -12.27
CA PRO A 69 -5.45 30.36 -11.37
C PRO A 69 -4.29 30.23 -10.38
N ALA A 70 -3.66 31.36 -10.04
CA ALA A 70 -2.63 31.36 -9.01
C ALA A 70 -3.21 31.02 -7.63
N ASP A 71 -2.44 30.39 -6.75
CA ASP A 71 -2.88 30.00 -5.40
C ASP A 71 -3.52 31.18 -4.63
N ARG A 72 -2.88 32.35 -4.75
CA ARG A 72 -3.37 33.59 -4.14
C ARG A 72 -4.76 33.99 -4.62
N ASP A 73 -5.05 33.84 -5.92
CA ASP A 73 -6.34 34.22 -6.49
C ASP A 73 -7.46 33.28 -6.00
N LEU A 74 -7.16 32.00 -5.81
CA LEU A 74 -8.11 31.02 -5.26
C LEU A 74 -8.35 31.21 -3.77
N ILE A 75 -7.33 31.57 -3.00
CA ILE A 75 -7.49 31.91 -1.58
C ILE A 75 -8.40 33.13 -1.45
N ARG A 76 -8.17 34.17 -2.26
CA ARG A 76 -9.04 35.35 -2.32
C ARG A 76 -10.46 34.98 -2.77
N LEU A 77 -10.62 34.05 -3.69
CA LEU A 77 -11.94 33.56 -4.11
C LEU A 77 -12.66 32.87 -2.95
N GLY A 78 -11.95 32.07 -2.17
CA GLY A 78 -12.45 31.48 -0.93
C GLY A 78 -12.93 32.53 0.07
N CYS A 79 -12.13 33.58 0.29
CA CYS A 79 -12.54 34.72 1.13
C CYS A 79 -13.78 35.43 0.59
N PHE A 80 -13.87 35.66 -0.73
CA PHE A 80 -15.02 36.33 -1.35
C PHE A 80 -16.32 35.55 -1.13
N PHE A 81 -16.27 34.22 -1.23
CA PHE A 81 -17.42 33.33 -1.05
C PHE A 81 -17.59 32.82 0.40
N HIS A 82 -16.80 33.32 1.35
CA HIS A 82 -16.81 32.90 2.77
C HIS A 82 -16.66 31.37 2.94
N LEU A 83 -15.88 30.72 2.08
CA LEU A 83 -15.69 29.27 2.11
C LEU A 83 -14.78 28.87 3.27
N GLU A 84 -15.08 27.77 3.95
CA GLU A 84 -14.24 27.23 5.01
C GLU A 84 -12.77 27.07 4.61
N LEU A 85 -11.83 27.19 5.57
CA LEU A 85 -10.39 27.03 5.34
C LEU A 85 -10.07 25.77 4.53
N GLU A 86 -10.66 24.64 4.93
CA GLU A 86 -10.43 23.33 4.33
C GLU A 86 -10.91 23.27 2.87
N ARG A 87 -12.02 23.93 2.55
CA ARG A 87 -12.54 24.03 1.17
C ARG A 87 -11.64 24.92 0.32
N THR A 88 -11.23 26.06 0.87
CA THR A 88 -10.31 26.98 0.21
C THR A 88 -8.97 26.29 -0.07
N LEU A 89 -8.45 25.52 0.88
CA LEU A 89 -7.25 24.71 0.71
C LEU A 89 -7.43 23.62 -0.34
N ALA A 90 -8.54 22.89 -0.33
CA ALA A 90 -8.84 21.88 -1.34
C ALA A 90 -8.85 22.47 -2.76
N MET A 91 -9.39 23.69 -2.95
CA MET A 91 -9.34 24.39 -4.23
C MET A 91 -7.93 24.79 -4.65
N ALA A 92 -7.14 25.37 -3.73
CA ALA A 92 -5.75 25.74 -4.02
C ALA A 92 -4.94 24.50 -4.43
N LEU A 93 -5.05 23.41 -3.67
CA LEU A 93 -4.40 22.14 -4.00
C LEU A 93 -4.91 21.56 -5.32
N LYS A 94 -6.20 21.68 -5.63
CA LYS A 94 -6.78 21.23 -6.92
C LYS A 94 -6.15 21.99 -8.10
N ALA A 95 -5.94 23.30 -7.97
CA ALA A 95 -5.27 24.12 -9.00
C ALA A 95 -3.83 23.72 -9.27
N GLN A 96 -3.09 23.30 -8.24
CA GLN A 96 -1.73 22.79 -8.42
C GLN A 96 -1.72 21.36 -8.96
N TRP A 97 -2.71 20.56 -8.55
CA TRP A 97 -2.87 19.17 -8.89
C TRP A 97 -3.22 18.95 -10.36
N GLU A 98 -4.18 19.68 -10.92
CA GLU A 98 -4.64 19.45 -12.30
C GLU A 98 -3.54 19.63 -13.37
N PRO A 99 -2.69 20.68 -13.32
CA PRO A 99 -1.53 20.79 -14.22
C PRO A 99 -0.49 19.68 -13.98
N PHE A 100 -0.29 19.26 -12.73
CA PHE A 100 0.57 18.13 -12.41
C PHE A 100 0.03 16.86 -13.07
N PHE A 101 -1.27 16.59 -12.90
CA PHE A 101 -1.94 15.44 -13.49
C PHE A 101 -1.88 15.47 -15.02
N GLU A 102 -2.24 16.58 -15.68
CA GLU A 102 -2.20 16.71 -17.14
C GLU A 102 -0.78 16.42 -17.68
N LYS A 103 0.25 16.88 -16.97
CA LYS A 103 1.63 16.65 -17.37
C LYS A 103 2.11 15.22 -17.13
N GLU A 104 1.80 14.63 -15.97
CA GLU A 104 2.31 13.30 -15.61
C GLU A 104 1.51 12.17 -16.28
N SER A 105 0.20 12.29 -16.39
CA SER A 105 -0.68 11.30 -17.05
C SER A 105 -0.71 11.46 -18.58
N ARG A 106 -0.40 12.65 -19.11
CA ARG A 106 -0.67 13.04 -20.52
C ARG A 106 -2.15 12.94 -20.91
N ILE A 107 -3.04 13.01 -19.92
CA ILE A 107 -4.48 12.92 -20.08
C ILE A 107 -5.10 14.28 -19.75
N ASP A 108 -5.81 14.85 -20.72
CA ASP A 108 -6.45 16.18 -20.59
C ASP A 108 -7.79 16.13 -19.85
N ASN A 109 -8.24 14.96 -19.37
CA ASN A 109 -9.55 14.77 -18.77
C ASN A 109 -9.52 13.93 -17.49
N LEU A 110 -9.21 14.60 -16.37
CA LEU A 110 -9.23 14.05 -15.00
C LEU A 110 -10.50 13.23 -14.70
N THR A 111 -11.68 13.72 -15.13
CA THR A 111 -12.96 13.08 -14.80
C THR A 111 -13.20 11.75 -15.50
N ALA A 112 -12.46 11.48 -16.58
CA ALA A 112 -12.56 10.22 -17.32
C ALA A 112 -11.70 9.10 -16.70
N PHE A 113 -10.74 9.43 -15.83
CA PHE A 113 -9.77 8.48 -15.26
C PHE A 113 -9.66 8.65 -13.73
N PRO A 114 -10.75 8.39 -12.98
CA PRO A 114 -10.80 8.71 -11.57
C PRO A 114 -9.85 7.88 -10.70
N ASP A 115 -9.55 6.66 -11.11
CA ASP A 115 -8.64 5.78 -10.37
C ASP A 115 -7.18 6.22 -10.55
N GLU A 116 -6.77 6.56 -11.79
CA GLU A 116 -5.45 7.11 -12.09
C GLU A 116 -5.24 8.48 -11.41
N ALA A 117 -6.28 9.33 -11.40
CA ALA A 117 -6.27 10.58 -10.66
C ALA A 117 -6.01 10.38 -9.16
N LYS A 118 -6.66 9.39 -8.54
CA LYS A 118 -6.43 9.06 -7.13
C LYS A 118 -5.04 8.47 -6.87
N GLN A 119 -4.51 7.67 -7.79
CA GLN A 119 -3.18 7.09 -7.67
C GLN A 119 -2.11 8.18 -7.69
N LEU A 120 -2.09 8.98 -8.76
CA LEU A 120 -1.11 10.06 -8.93
C LEU A 120 -1.27 11.16 -7.86
N SER A 121 -2.46 11.32 -7.26
CA SER A 121 -2.75 12.29 -6.20
C SER A 121 -1.88 12.10 -4.96
N LEU A 122 -1.40 10.88 -4.71
CA LEU A 122 -0.51 10.59 -3.57
C LEU A 122 0.96 10.96 -3.84
N GLU A 123 1.34 11.08 -5.11
CA GLU A 123 2.68 11.56 -5.52
C GLU A 123 2.77 13.08 -5.55
N PHE A 124 1.61 13.74 -5.56
CA PHE A 124 1.51 15.18 -5.58
C PHE A 124 1.97 15.79 -4.26
N ASN A 125 2.96 16.67 -4.38
CA ASN A 125 3.37 17.56 -3.31
C ASN A 125 3.11 19.01 -3.76
N PRO A 126 2.57 19.86 -2.88
CA PRO A 126 2.38 21.27 -3.21
C PRO A 126 3.71 21.94 -3.58
N GLY A 127 3.64 22.95 -4.43
CA GLY A 127 4.82 23.69 -4.94
C GLY A 127 5.24 23.29 -6.35
N TYR A 128 4.49 22.41 -7.01
CA TYR A 128 4.72 22.07 -8.42
C TYR A 128 4.56 23.29 -9.33
N GLY A 129 5.33 23.37 -10.43
CA GLY A 129 5.04 24.35 -11.50
C GLY A 129 5.17 25.83 -11.13
N ARG A 130 5.96 26.18 -10.10
CA ARG A 130 6.05 27.53 -9.48
C ARG A 130 4.84 27.93 -8.62
N CYS A 131 3.96 26.99 -8.30
CA CYS A 131 2.96 27.18 -7.26
C CYS A 131 3.62 27.27 -5.88
N ALA A 132 2.86 27.71 -4.88
CA ALA A 132 3.29 27.80 -3.50
C ALA A 132 3.48 26.39 -2.91
N ASP A 133 4.63 26.16 -2.28
CA ASP A 133 4.86 24.99 -1.43
C ASP A 133 4.05 25.10 -0.12
N ALA A 134 4.15 24.09 0.76
CA ALA A 134 3.36 24.07 1.98
C ALA A 134 3.63 25.27 2.92
N ASP A 135 4.87 25.78 2.95
CA ASP A 135 5.23 26.95 3.77
C ASP A 135 4.71 28.24 3.15
N ALA A 136 4.85 28.40 1.83
CA ALA A 136 4.33 29.53 1.10
C ALA A 136 2.79 29.56 1.09
N LEU A 137 2.14 28.41 1.04
CA LEU A 137 0.68 28.31 1.19
C LEU A 137 0.26 28.83 2.56
N TYR A 138 0.91 28.39 3.65
CA TYR A 138 0.60 28.92 4.99
C TYR A 138 0.72 30.45 5.03
N ASP A 139 1.80 31.01 4.47
CA ASP A 139 2.00 32.46 4.43
C ASP A 139 0.91 33.19 3.64
N LEU A 140 0.43 32.60 2.54
CA LEU A 140 -0.68 33.15 1.76
C LEU A 140 -1.99 33.09 2.55
N PHE A 141 -2.30 31.99 3.22
CA PHE A 141 -3.51 31.89 4.06
C PHE A 141 -3.46 32.87 5.24
N GLU A 142 -2.28 33.17 5.79
CA GLU A 142 -2.12 34.21 6.81
C GLU A 142 -2.25 35.63 6.26
N GLU A 143 -1.77 35.89 5.03
CA GLU A 143 -1.89 37.20 4.37
C GLU A 143 -3.36 37.58 4.13
N HIS A 144 -4.23 36.61 3.83
CA HIS A 144 -5.65 36.83 3.53
C HIS A 144 -6.52 36.45 4.73
N SER A 145 -6.70 37.40 5.65
CA SER A 145 -7.59 37.29 6.82
C SER A 145 -7.12 36.32 7.91
N HIS A 146 -5.81 36.05 8.05
CA HIS A 146 -5.29 35.17 9.09
C HIS A 146 -5.96 33.78 9.09
N TYR A 147 -6.28 33.28 7.90
CA TYR A 147 -7.32 32.26 7.77
C TYR A 147 -6.94 30.93 8.42
N ALA A 148 -5.65 30.58 8.39
CA ALA A 148 -5.14 29.37 9.02
C ALA A 148 -5.08 29.51 10.55
N SER A 149 -4.54 30.61 11.06
CA SER A 149 -4.41 30.85 12.50
C SER A 149 -5.76 31.09 13.20
N GLU A 150 -6.71 31.76 12.56
CA GLU A 150 -8.09 31.88 13.07
C GLU A 150 -8.81 30.53 13.17
N ALA A 151 -8.49 29.61 12.25
CA ALA A 151 -8.97 28.23 12.28
C ALA A 151 -8.17 27.31 13.23
N GLY A 152 -7.17 27.84 13.96
CA GLY A 152 -6.40 27.10 14.97
C GLY A 152 -5.18 26.35 14.43
N TYR A 153 -4.78 26.60 13.18
CA TYR A 153 -3.61 25.99 12.57
C TYR A 153 -2.39 26.90 12.70
N ASP A 154 -1.34 26.42 13.34
CA ASP A 154 0.01 26.93 13.14
C ASP A 154 0.64 26.30 11.88
N ARG A 155 1.86 26.71 11.54
CA ARG A 155 2.56 26.29 10.33
C ARG A 155 2.70 24.76 10.21
N ASP A 156 3.02 24.06 11.30
CA ASP A 156 3.24 22.61 11.26
C ASP A 156 1.90 21.85 11.23
N LYS A 157 0.89 22.34 11.95
CA LYS A 157 -0.48 21.81 11.86
C LYS A 157 -1.07 22.01 10.48
N PHE A 158 -0.77 23.14 9.82
CA PHE A 158 -1.23 23.43 8.47
C PHE A 158 -0.60 22.49 7.43
N LYS A 159 0.71 22.21 7.55
CA LYS A 159 1.37 21.16 6.74
C LYS A 159 0.70 19.80 6.92
N THR A 160 0.31 19.48 8.14
CA THR A 160 -0.44 18.25 8.43
C THR A 160 -1.81 18.26 7.74
N LEU A 161 -2.53 19.38 7.79
CA LEU A 161 -3.82 19.54 7.10
C LEU A 161 -3.68 19.34 5.59
N ILE A 162 -2.62 19.87 4.97
CA ILE A 162 -2.30 19.65 3.55
C ILE A 162 -2.17 18.16 3.27
N HIS A 163 -1.30 17.44 4.00
CA HIS A 163 -1.11 16.01 3.79
C HIS A 163 -2.40 15.23 3.97
N GLN A 164 -3.21 15.57 4.98
CA GLN A 164 -4.50 14.93 5.21
C GLN A 164 -5.50 15.18 4.08
N THR A 165 -5.52 16.40 3.54
CA THR A 165 -6.37 16.77 2.40
C THR A 165 -5.94 16.00 1.14
N ILE A 166 -4.64 15.79 0.94
CA ILE A 166 -4.10 15.01 -0.18
C ILE A 166 -4.43 13.52 -0.01
N MET A 167 -4.12 12.93 1.15
CA MET A 167 -4.38 11.51 1.45
C MET A 167 -5.87 11.15 1.43
N ALA A 168 -6.74 12.07 1.83
CA ALA A 168 -8.20 11.89 1.76
C ALA A 168 -8.76 12.15 0.35
N HIS A 169 -7.92 12.55 -0.62
CA HIS A 169 -8.33 13.03 -1.94
C HIS A 169 -9.33 14.19 -1.88
N GLY A 170 -9.31 14.99 -0.82
CA GLY A 170 -10.25 16.10 -0.61
C GLY A 170 -10.21 17.10 -1.76
N HIS A 171 -9.01 17.35 -2.31
CA HIS A 171 -8.77 18.19 -3.47
C HIS A 171 -9.22 17.59 -4.81
N LEU A 172 -9.72 16.35 -4.87
CA LEU A 172 -10.28 15.77 -6.11
C LEU A 172 -11.81 15.90 -6.17
N PHE A 173 -12.47 16.00 -5.02
CA PHE A 173 -13.92 16.01 -4.95
C PHE A 173 -14.50 17.40 -5.22
N GLY A 174 -15.79 17.45 -5.57
CA GLY A 174 -16.50 18.70 -5.80
C GLY A 174 -16.55 19.59 -4.55
N ILE A 175 -16.50 20.90 -4.77
CA ILE A 175 -16.48 21.90 -3.69
C ILE A 175 -17.71 21.84 -2.77
N ARG A 176 -18.80 21.20 -3.22
CA ARG A 176 -20.05 20.93 -2.47
C ARG A 176 -20.43 19.44 -2.46
N SER A 177 -19.44 18.57 -2.58
CA SER A 177 -19.65 17.13 -2.55
C SER A 177 -19.86 16.64 -1.12
N LEU A 178 -20.60 15.53 -0.96
CA LEU A 178 -20.80 14.88 0.33
C LEU A 178 -19.46 14.40 0.93
N GLU A 179 -18.53 13.98 0.07
CA GLU A 179 -17.19 13.54 0.47
C GLU A 179 -16.38 14.68 1.09
N LEU A 180 -16.35 15.85 0.44
CA LEU A 180 -15.67 17.02 0.99
C LEU A 180 -16.40 17.58 2.22
N ASP A 181 -17.74 17.57 2.23
CA ASP A 181 -18.53 17.98 3.39
C ASP A 181 -18.21 17.13 4.62
N ALA A 182 -18.13 15.80 4.46
CA ALA A 182 -17.76 14.89 5.53
C ALA A 182 -16.33 15.16 6.03
N PHE A 183 -15.38 15.41 5.12
CA PHE A 183 -14.00 15.75 5.48
C PHE A 183 -13.94 17.06 6.29
N VAL A 184 -14.59 18.12 5.80
CA VAL A 184 -14.64 19.44 6.46
C VAL A 184 -15.29 19.33 7.84
N ALA A 185 -16.42 18.63 7.95
CA ALA A 185 -17.10 18.41 9.22
C ALA A 185 -16.21 17.70 10.23
N GLU A 186 -15.47 16.67 9.79
CA GLU A 186 -14.56 15.92 10.64
C GLU A 186 -13.36 16.76 11.10
N ARG A 187 -12.75 17.56 10.22
CA ARG A 187 -11.66 18.50 10.60
C ARG A 187 -12.14 19.56 11.58
N ARG A 188 -13.33 20.12 11.38
CA ARG A 188 -13.90 21.11 12.31
C ARG A 188 -14.28 20.52 13.65
N LYS A 189 -14.82 19.31 13.68
CA LYS A 189 -15.09 18.58 14.92
C LYS A 189 -13.80 18.37 15.71
N GLU A 190 -12.74 17.92 15.05
CA GLU A 190 -11.41 17.76 15.65
C GLU A 190 -10.86 19.10 16.17
N GLN A 191 -10.91 20.17 15.37
CA GLN A 191 -10.44 21.49 15.81
C GLN A 191 -11.25 22.06 16.97
N ALA A 192 -12.56 21.85 17.00
CA ALA A 192 -13.39 22.27 18.12
C ALA A 192 -12.96 21.57 19.43
N LEU A 193 -12.68 20.27 19.37
CA LEU A 193 -12.20 19.50 20.52
C LEU A 193 -10.82 19.97 21.00
N VAL A 194 -9.92 20.32 20.06
CA VAL A 194 -8.57 20.79 20.37
C VAL A 194 -8.59 22.22 20.92
N LYS A 195 -9.41 23.11 20.36
CA LYS A 195 -9.46 24.53 20.73
C LYS A 195 -9.86 24.77 22.18
N ASP A 196 -10.76 23.95 22.71
CA ASP A 196 -11.25 24.06 24.09
C ASP A 196 -10.29 23.41 25.12
N ALA A 197 -9.24 22.73 24.67
CA ALA A 197 -8.27 22.06 25.51
C ALA A 197 -7.08 22.96 25.89
N SER A 198 -6.37 22.58 26.97
CA SER A 198 -5.16 23.29 27.38
C SER A 198 -4.03 23.13 26.35
N GLN A 199 -3.09 24.09 26.28
CA GLN A 199 -1.97 24.02 25.34
C GLN A 199 -1.19 22.70 25.45
N SER A 200 -1.03 22.17 26.68
CA SER A 200 -0.36 20.89 26.91
C SER A 200 -1.11 19.71 26.26
N GLU A 201 -2.43 19.68 26.35
CA GLU A 201 -3.27 18.64 25.75
C GLU A 201 -3.28 18.77 24.22
N GLN A 202 -3.29 20.00 23.69
CA GLN A 202 -3.17 20.24 22.26
C GLN A 202 -1.84 19.71 21.72
N ASP A 203 -0.72 20.05 22.36
CA ASP A 203 0.61 19.62 21.94
C ASP A 203 0.75 18.07 22.00
N GLU A 204 0.20 17.45 23.04
CA GLU A 204 0.20 15.99 23.17
C GLU A 204 -0.63 15.30 22.09
N PHE A 205 -1.83 15.82 21.79
CA PHE A 205 -2.69 15.32 20.71
C PHE A 205 -1.97 15.38 19.35
N TRP A 206 -1.41 16.55 19.01
CA TRP A 206 -0.72 16.72 17.72
C TRP A 206 0.52 15.84 17.61
N ARG A 207 1.28 15.69 18.70
CA ARG A 207 2.42 14.77 18.73
C ARG A 207 1.98 13.32 18.49
N ALA A 208 0.95 12.85 19.19
CA ALA A 208 0.44 11.49 19.04
C ALA A 208 -0.09 11.25 17.62
N LYS A 209 -0.74 12.23 17.02
CA LYS A 209 -1.25 12.19 15.64
C LYS A 209 -0.14 12.17 14.59
N LEU A 210 0.91 12.96 14.76
CA LEU A 210 2.08 12.94 13.89
C LEU A 210 2.81 11.59 13.97
N MET A 211 2.97 11.05 15.18
CA MET A 211 3.52 9.71 15.37
C MET A 211 2.68 8.65 14.65
N TRP A 212 1.36 8.74 14.72
CA TRP A 212 0.46 7.80 14.04
C TRP A 212 0.59 7.81 12.53
N LEU A 213 0.68 9.01 11.93
CA LEU A 213 0.90 9.13 10.49
C LEU A 213 2.27 8.54 10.08
N GLU A 214 3.31 8.82 10.84
CA GLU A 214 4.65 8.32 10.56
C GLU A 214 4.75 6.80 10.74
N GLN A 215 4.18 6.24 11.80
CA GLN A 215 4.17 4.80 12.04
C GLN A 215 3.41 4.05 10.93
N ARG A 216 2.33 4.61 10.39
CA ARG A 216 1.65 4.04 9.22
C ARG A 216 2.55 4.03 7.98
N ARG A 217 3.25 5.13 7.71
CA ARG A 217 4.21 5.22 6.59
C ARG A 217 5.34 4.20 6.74
N ILE A 218 5.84 4.01 7.96
CA ILE A 218 6.84 2.99 8.28
C ILE A 218 6.25 1.60 8.03
N LEU A 219 5.05 1.30 8.51
CA LEU A 219 4.38 0.01 8.31
C LEU A 219 4.20 -0.31 6.81
N GLU A 220 3.75 0.65 6.01
CA GLU A 220 3.64 0.52 4.55
C GLU A 220 4.98 0.11 3.89
N GLN A 221 6.07 0.75 4.30
CA GLN A 221 7.41 0.43 3.81
C GLN A 221 7.84 -0.99 4.20
N TRP A 222 7.65 -1.39 5.46
CA TRP A 222 8.06 -2.70 5.96
C TRP A 222 7.26 -3.84 5.34
N LEU A 223 5.96 -3.64 5.10
CA LEU A 223 5.13 -4.60 4.35
C LEU A 223 5.72 -4.85 2.95
N LEU A 224 6.08 -3.80 2.21
CA LEU A 224 6.70 -3.95 0.89
C LEU A 224 8.05 -4.68 0.97
N GLU A 225 8.91 -4.31 1.93
CA GLU A 225 10.23 -4.94 2.10
C GLU A 225 10.12 -6.43 2.38
N LEU A 226 9.18 -6.82 3.24
CA LEU A 226 8.91 -8.21 3.58
C LEU A 226 8.50 -9.03 2.34
N GLU A 227 7.54 -8.51 1.55
CA GLU A 227 7.09 -9.22 0.35
C GLU A 227 8.18 -9.30 -0.73
N ASN A 228 8.98 -8.24 -0.88
CA ASN A 228 10.13 -8.25 -1.79
C ASN A 228 11.17 -9.30 -1.38
N GLN A 229 11.41 -9.47 -0.07
CA GLN A 229 12.34 -10.49 0.42
C GLN A 229 11.79 -11.92 0.20
N ARG A 230 10.49 -12.16 0.40
CA ARG A 230 9.88 -13.47 0.07
C ARG A 230 10.01 -13.79 -1.42
N LEU A 231 9.72 -12.82 -2.29
CA LEU A 231 9.88 -13.00 -3.73
C LEU A 231 11.34 -13.27 -4.11
N LYS A 232 12.29 -12.52 -3.52
CA LYS A 232 13.72 -12.75 -3.72
C LYS A 232 14.14 -14.17 -3.31
N ASN A 233 13.67 -14.68 -2.18
CA ASN A 233 13.93 -16.05 -1.75
C ASN A 233 13.36 -17.08 -2.73
N ALA A 234 12.13 -16.87 -3.21
CA ALA A 234 11.51 -17.72 -4.22
C ALA A 234 12.30 -17.73 -5.55
N ASN A 235 12.83 -16.58 -5.96
CA ASN A 235 13.68 -16.46 -7.16
C ASN A 235 15.03 -17.17 -6.99
N ILE A 236 15.64 -17.09 -5.81
CA ILE A 236 16.88 -17.84 -5.50
C ILE A 236 16.60 -19.34 -5.58
N GLN A 237 15.51 -19.80 -4.98
CA GLN A 237 15.08 -21.19 -5.01
C GLN A 237 14.87 -21.69 -6.44
N GLN A 238 14.16 -20.92 -7.27
CA GLN A 238 13.91 -21.26 -8.67
C GLN A 238 15.23 -21.36 -9.45
N LYS A 239 16.13 -20.39 -9.31
CA LYS A 239 17.42 -20.39 -10.02
C LYS A 239 18.28 -21.58 -9.60
N TRP A 240 18.22 -21.95 -8.32
CA TRP A 240 18.91 -23.11 -7.79
C TRP A 240 18.35 -24.41 -8.39
N MET A 241 17.03 -24.57 -8.41
CA MET A 241 16.37 -25.73 -9.02
C MET A 241 16.62 -25.84 -10.52
N ALA A 242 16.65 -24.72 -11.25
CA ALA A 242 17.00 -24.73 -12.67
C ALA A 242 18.45 -25.19 -12.91
N THR A 243 19.37 -24.85 -11.99
CA THR A 243 20.81 -25.14 -12.13
C THR A 243 21.20 -26.54 -11.67
N PHE A 244 20.64 -27.00 -10.55
CA PHE A 244 21.05 -28.23 -9.86
C PHE A 244 19.95 -29.28 -9.76
N GLY A 245 18.70 -28.93 -10.08
CA GLY A 245 17.52 -29.73 -9.76
C GLY A 245 17.58 -31.17 -10.27
N GLU A 246 18.03 -31.41 -11.50
CA GLU A 246 18.15 -32.78 -12.03
C GLU A 246 19.10 -33.66 -11.23
N LEU A 247 20.24 -33.10 -10.80
CA LEU A 247 21.23 -33.83 -10.03
C LEU A 247 20.76 -34.01 -8.59
N TYR A 248 20.14 -32.97 -8.02
CA TYR A 248 19.52 -33.02 -6.70
C TYR A 248 18.41 -34.09 -6.63
N PHE A 249 17.56 -34.17 -7.64
CA PHE A 249 16.53 -35.22 -7.75
C PHE A 249 17.14 -36.62 -7.70
N LYS A 250 18.21 -36.88 -8.46
CA LYS A 250 18.90 -38.18 -8.44
C LYS A 250 19.50 -38.51 -7.08
N VAL A 251 20.06 -37.50 -6.39
CA VAL A 251 20.59 -37.68 -5.03
C VAL A 251 19.45 -38.04 -4.07
N MET A 252 18.33 -37.31 -4.10
CA MET A 252 17.18 -37.57 -3.25
C MET A 252 16.55 -38.94 -3.53
N GLU A 253 16.40 -39.32 -4.81
CA GLU A 253 15.91 -40.64 -5.21
C GLU A 253 16.80 -41.77 -4.66
N ALA A 254 18.12 -41.65 -4.80
CA ALA A 254 19.06 -42.62 -4.25
C ALA A 254 19.02 -42.67 -2.71
N GLN A 255 18.86 -41.53 -2.04
CA GLN A 255 18.76 -41.48 -0.57
C GLN A 255 17.47 -42.16 -0.06
N TYR A 256 16.33 -41.96 -0.72
CA TYR A 256 15.10 -42.67 -0.36
C TYR A 256 15.22 -44.17 -0.61
N GLN A 257 15.92 -44.60 -1.67
CA GLN A 257 16.22 -46.02 -1.88
C GLN A 257 17.08 -46.60 -0.75
N VAL A 258 18.11 -45.89 -0.29
CA VAL A 258 18.91 -46.29 0.88
C VAL A 258 18.02 -46.44 2.11
N LEU A 259 17.17 -45.46 2.42
CA LEU A 259 16.27 -45.49 3.57
C LEU A 259 15.28 -46.65 3.51
N SER A 260 14.71 -46.91 2.33
CA SER A 260 13.82 -48.05 2.09
C SER A 260 14.52 -49.38 2.35
N LEU A 261 15.73 -49.56 1.82
CA LEU A 261 16.51 -50.78 2.06
C LEU A 261 16.88 -50.97 3.53
N GLN A 262 17.28 -49.90 4.23
CA GLN A 262 17.57 -49.94 5.66
C GLN A 262 16.36 -50.37 6.48
N ARG A 263 15.17 -49.81 6.20
CA ARG A 263 13.93 -50.21 6.88
C ARG A 263 13.57 -51.67 6.61
N ARG A 264 13.69 -52.13 5.36
CA ARG A 264 13.45 -53.54 4.98
C ARG A 264 14.39 -54.50 5.71
N ILE A 265 15.68 -54.18 5.76
CA ILE A 265 16.68 -54.96 6.52
C ILE A 265 16.30 -55.00 7.99
N GLN A 266 15.96 -53.86 8.59
CA GLN A 266 15.56 -53.78 9.99
C GLN A 266 14.33 -54.63 10.30
N PHE A 267 13.29 -54.57 9.46
CA PHE A 267 12.09 -55.40 9.60
C PHE A 267 12.44 -56.89 9.51
N LYS A 268 13.25 -57.28 8.51
CA LYS A 268 13.66 -58.68 8.30
C LYS A 268 14.56 -59.21 9.43
N GLN A 269 15.41 -58.37 10.02
CA GLN A 269 16.22 -58.74 11.19
C GLN A 269 15.37 -58.88 12.45
N THR A 270 14.34 -58.06 12.60
CA THR A 270 13.42 -58.11 13.75
C THR A 270 12.48 -59.31 13.67
N ASP A 271 12.00 -59.64 12.48
CA ASP A 271 11.20 -60.84 12.20
C ASP A 271 11.73 -61.57 10.95
N PRO A 272 12.59 -62.60 11.14
CA PRO A 272 13.14 -63.40 10.05
C PRO A 272 12.09 -64.15 9.22
N GLY A 273 10.86 -64.32 9.74
CA GLY A 273 9.78 -65.01 9.05
C GLY A 273 9.14 -64.21 7.91
N LEU A 274 9.35 -62.88 7.87
CA LEU A 274 8.71 -62.01 6.89
C LEU A 274 9.10 -62.36 5.44
N SER A 275 8.10 -62.53 4.58
CA SER A 275 8.31 -62.69 3.16
C SER A 275 8.61 -61.34 2.48
N GLN A 276 8.98 -61.37 1.19
CA GLN A 276 9.12 -60.14 0.40
C GLN A 276 7.81 -59.36 0.31
N GLU A 277 6.67 -60.05 0.19
CA GLU A 277 5.35 -59.41 0.13
C GLU A 277 5.00 -58.71 1.45
N ASP A 278 5.38 -59.29 2.59
CA ASP A 278 5.14 -58.68 3.91
C ASP A 278 5.97 -57.40 4.10
N LEU A 279 7.23 -57.41 3.62
CA LEU A 279 8.07 -56.20 3.64
C LEU A 279 7.52 -55.10 2.74
N ASP A 280 7.03 -55.44 1.54
CA ASP A 280 6.44 -54.47 0.62
C ASP A 280 5.16 -53.83 1.20
N GLN A 281 4.34 -54.59 1.92
CA GLN A 281 3.17 -54.04 2.62
C GLN A 281 3.56 -53.09 3.76
N LEU A 282 4.56 -53.46 4.57
CA LEU A 282 5.05 -52.62 5.68
C LEU A 282 5.65 -51.29 5.19
N GLU A 283 6.22 -51.27 3.98
CA GLU A 283 6.81 -50.07 3.38
C GLU A 283 5.86 -49.25 2.52
N GLN A 284 4.66 -49.75 2.20
CA GLN A 284 3.80 -49.17 1.18
C GLN A 284 3.47 -47.69 1.45
N GLN A 285 3.19 -47.33 2.70
CA GLN A 285 2.89 -45.95 3.07
C GLN A 285 4.11 -45.03 2.92
N ALA A 286 5.28 -45.44 3.43
CA ALA A 286 6.51 -44.66 3.33
C ALA A 286 6.91 -44.42 1.87
N ILE A 287 6.85 -45.46 1.03
CA ILE A 287 7.14 -45.35 -0.40
C ILE A 287 6.15 -44.40 -1.10
N ALA A 288 4.87 -44.42 -0.72
CA ALA A 288 3.88 -43.52 -1.29
C ALA A 288 4.16 -42.04 -0.94
N GLU A 289 4.53 -41.76 0.31
CA GLU A 289 4.93 -40.42 0.78
C GLU A 289 6.20 -39.94 0.07
N GLU A 290 7.24 -40.78 -0.01
CA GLU A 290 8.50 -40.48 -0.69
C GLU A 290 8.29 -40.24 -2.20
N ARG A 291 7.43 -41.03 -2.85
CA ARG A 291 7.05 -40.81 -4.26
C ARG A 291 6.30 -39.50 -4.47
N ALA A 292 5.43 -39.10 -3.54
CA ALA A 292 4.73 -37.82 -3.62
C ALA A 292 5.72 -36.64 -3.54
N ILE A 293 6.72 -36.73 -2.66
CA ILE A 293 7.80 -35.73 -2.55
C ILE A 293 8.63 -35.67 -3.83
N LEU A 294 9.07 -36.81 -4.37
CA LEU A 294 9.83 -36.85 -5.62
C LEU A 294 9.00 -36.33 -6.81
N ALA A 295 7.72 -36.68 -6.90
CA ALA A 295 6.83 -36.16 -7.93
C ALA A 295 6.68 -34.64 -7.84
N HIS A 296 6.56 -34.09 -6.63
CA HIS A 296 6.53 -32.65 -6.41
C HIS A 296 7.84 -31.98 -6.84
N LEU A 297 8.99 -32.52 -6.41
CA LEU A 297 10.31 -32.02 -6.81
C LEU A 297 10.49 -32.04 -8.33
N GLN A 298 10.01 -33.10 -9.01
CA GLN A 298 10.09 -33.20 -10.46
C GLN A 298 9.25 -32.12 -11.16
N GLN A 299 8.08 -31.78 -10.61
CA GLN A 299 7.27 -30.65 -11.09
C GLN A 299 7.99 -29.31 -10.88
N GLU A 300 8.62 -29.09 -9.72
CA GLU A 300 9.38 -27.86 -9.45
C GLU A 300 10.56 -27.70 -10.42
N ILE A 301 11.29 -28.77 -10.71
CA ILE A 301 12.41 -28.75 -11.66
C ILE A 301 11.93 -28.43 -13.07
N ALA A 302 10.83 -29.06 -13.50
CA ALA A 302 10.25 -28.79 -14.81
C ALA A 302 9.82 -27.32 -14.94
N PHE A 303 9.18 -26.79 -13.90
CA PHE A 303 8.75 -25.39 -13.85
C PHE A 303 9.94 -24.43 -13.85
N ALA A 304 10.97 -24.69 -13.04
CA ALA A 304 12.15 -23.86 -12.93
C ALA A 304 12.87 -23.67 -14.28
N LYS A 305 12.84 -24.67 -15.16
CA LYS A 305 13.45 -24.57 -16.50
C LYS A 305 12.68 -23.72 -17.50
N LEU A 306 11.38 -23.51 -17.27
CA LEU A 306 10.50 -22.79 -18.21
C LEU A 306 10.53 -21.27 -18.00
N LEU A 307 10.83 -20.82 -16.79
CA LEU A 307 10.82 -19.40 -16.43
C LEU A 307 12.15 -18.72 -16.82
N GLN A 308 12.04 -17.65 -17.62
CA GLN A 308 13.09 -16.65 -17.78
C GLN A 308 12.75 -15.45 -16.88
N ILE A 309 13.74 -14.95 -16.14
CA ILE A 309 13.58 -13.82 -15.22
C ILE A 309 13.34 -12.55 -16.05
N PHE A 310 12.26 -11.84 -15.75
CA PHE A 310 11.91 -10.60 -16.42
C PHE A 310 11.31 -9.62 -15.39
N GLY A 311 11.20 -8.32 -15.71
CA GLY A 311 10.71 -7.29 -14.77
C GLY A 311 9.24 -7.50 -14.32
N PRO A 312 8.59 -6.53 -13.65
CA PRO A 312 7.36 -6.75 -12.88
C PRO A 312 6.16 -7.26 -13.70
N ASN A 313 6.20 -7.03 -15.03
CA ASN A 313 5.23 -7.54 -16.02
C ASN A 313 5.92 -8.34 -17.14
N GLY A 314 7.09 -8.90 -16.89
CA GLY A 314 7.90 -9.50 -17.93
C GLY A 314 8.73 -8.51 -18.76
N LEU A 315 8.75 -7.21 -18.40
CA LEU A 315 9.39 -6.14 -19.15
C LEU A 315 10.25 -5.23 -18.26
N PRO A 316 11.40 -4.72 -18.75
CA PRO A 316 12.16 -3.69 -18.04
C PRO A 316 11.35 -2.40 -17.96
N VAL A 317 11.16 -1.86 -16.75
CA VAL A 317 10.47 -0.58 -16.51
C VAL A 317 11.48 0.52 -16.15
N GLY A 318 11.13 1.77 -16.46
CA GLY A 318 11.97 2.92 -16.11
C GLY A 318 12.00 3.19 -14.59
N PRO A 319 12.98 3.98 -14.08
CA PRO A 319 13.05 4.30 -12.64
C PRO A 319 11.80 4.97 -12.07
N LYS A 320 11.13 5.81 -12.87
CA LYS A 320 9.90 6.50 -12.48
C LYS A 320 8.73 5.51 -12.33
N GLU A 321 8.43 4.76 -13.40
CA GLU A 321 7.41 3.70 -13.42
C GLU A 321 7.63 2.67 -12.30
N ARG A 322 8.89 2.33 -12.01
CA ARG A 322 9.23 1.45 -10.89
C ARG A 322 8.85 2.06 -9.53
N SER A 323 9.11 3.35 -9.34
CA SER A 323 8.74 4.03 -8.09
C SER A 323 7.22 4.13 -7.94
N GLU A 324 6.50 4.45 -9.00
CA GLU A 324 5.03 4.50 -9.05
C GLU A 324 4.46 3.12 -8.68
N TYR A 325 4.99 2.06 -9.30
CA TYR A 325 4.60 0.68 -9.03
C TYR A 325 4.86 0.25 -7.57
N GLU A 326 5.99 0.64 -6.99
CA GLU A 326 6.30 0.36 -5.58
C GLU A 326 5.36 1.08 -4.62
N GLN A 327 4.99 2.33 -4.92
CA GLN A 327 4.01 3.07 -4.12
C GLN A 327 2.63 2.39 -4.15
N GLU A 328 2.19 1.96 -5.33
CA GLU A 328 0.94 1.23 -5.46
C GLU A 328 0.97 -0.12 -4.72
N CYS A 329 2.08 -0.85 -4.80
CA CYS A 329 2.23 -2.09 -4.02
C CYS A 329 2.13 -1.83 -2.51
N LYS A 330 2.80 -0.79 -1.98
CA LYS A 330 2.71 -0.42 -0.56
C LYS A 330 1.27 -0.16 -0.15
N ARG A 331 0.56 0.64 -0.95
CA ARG A 331 -0.82 1.03 -0.70
C ARG A 331 -1.75 -0.19 -0.66
N VAL A 332 -1.65 -1.06 -1.66
CA VAL A 332 -2.50 -2.25 -1.75
C VAL A 332 -2.17 -3.25 -0.63
N LEU A 333 -0.89 -3.51 -0.36
CA LEU A 333 -0.46 -4.37 0.75
C LEU A 333 -0.96 -3.85 2.09
N PHE A 334 -0.85 -2.53 2.34
CA PHE A 334 -1.36 -1.92 3.55
C PHE A 334 -2.88 -2.05 3.68
N LYS A 335 -3.63 -1.86 2.58
CA LYS A 335 -5.09 -2.04 2.60
C LYS A 335 -5.50 -3.48 2.92
N ILE A 336 -4.83 -4.45 2.29
CA ILE A 336 -5.06 -5.87 2.57
C ILE A 336 -4.75 -6.12 4.05
N HIS A 337 -3.54 -5.78 4.51
CA HIS A 337 -3.12 -5.94 5.90
C HIS A 337 -4.10 -5.30 6.89
N ALA A 338 -4.50 -4.06 6.66
CA ALA A 338 -5.44 -3.35 7.52
C ALA A 338 -6.82 -4.03 7.64
N LYS A 339 -7.24 -4.76 6.58
CA LYS A 339 -8.54 -5.42 6.50
C LYS A 339 -8.53 -6.90 6.85
N THR A 340 -7.35 -7.53 6.90
CA THR A 340 -7.22 -8.98 7.10
C THR A 340 -6.34 -9.37 8.28
N HIS A 341 -5.52 -8.47 8.83
CA HIS A 341 -4.65 -8.79 9.97
C HIS A 341 -5.49 -9.19 11.19
N PRO A 342 -5.21 -10.33 11.85
CA PRO A 342 -6.03 -10.85 12.96
C PRO A 342 -6.32 -9.83 14.06
N ASP A 343 -5.30 -9.06 14.46
CA ASP A 343 -5.40 -8.06 15.54
C ASP A 343 -6.13 -6.77 15.14
N ARG A 344 -6.53 -6.66 13.86
CA ARG A 344 -7.29 -5.54 13.32
C ARG A 344 -8.75 -5.88 13.08
N LEU A 345 -9.12 -7.16 13.18
CA LEU A 345 -10.48 -7.59 12.90
C LEU A 345 -11.44 -7.16 14.01
N PRO A 346 -12.62 -6.61 13.68
CA PRO A 346 -13.61 -6.23 14.68
C PRO A 346 -14.07 -7.43 15.52
N GLU A 347 -14.31 -7.22 16.82
CA GLU A 347 -14.80 -8.27 17.73
C GLU A 347 -16.14 -8.88 17.29
N GLY A 348 -16.96 -8.10 16.57
CA GLY A 348 -18.26 -8.53 16.06
C GLY A 348 -18.20 -9.56 14.92
N PHE A 349 -17.03 -9.91 14.41
CA PHE A 349 -16.89 -10.87 13.30
C PHE A 349 -17.01 -12.31 13.83
N THR A 350 -17.75 -13.15 13.12
CA THR A 350 -17.84 -14.59 13.38
C THR A 350 -16.51 -15.28 13.10
N GLU A 351 -16.27 -16.43 13.72
CA GLU A 351 -15.04 -17.21 13.49
C GLU A 351 -14.86 -17.64 12.03
N GLN A 352 -15.96 -17.96 11.33
CA GLN A 352 -15.89 -18.28 9.90
C GLN A 352 -15.42 -17.08 9.07
N GLN A 353 -15.85 -15.87 9.42
CA GLN A 353 -15.42 -14.63 8.75
C GLN A 353 -13.96 -14.32 9.03
N LYS A 354 -13.51 -14.46 10.29
CA LYS A 354 -12.11 -14.29 10.66
C LYS A 354 -11.21 -15.28 9.93
N GLN A 355 -11.64 -16.55 9.80
CA GLN A 355 -10.91 -17.56 9.04
C GLN A 355 -10.83 -17.24 7.55
N ALA A 356 -11.91 -16.73 6.95
CA ALA A 356 -11.89 -16.30 5.55
C ALA A 356 -10.91 -15.13 5.32
N LEU A 357 -10.92 -14.12 6.20
CA LEU A 357 -9.98 -13.00 6.13
C LEU A 357 -8.53 -13.44 6.37
N LEU A 358 -8.31 -14.35 7.32
CA LEU A 358 -7.00 -14.95 7.55
C LEU A 358 -6.50 -15.73 6.33
N ALA A 359 -7.39 -16.41 5.59
CA ALA A 359 -7.01 -17.08 4.35
C ALA A 359 -6.54 -16.06 3.30
N HIS A 360 -7.22 -14.91 3.15
CA HIS A 360 -6.78 -13.84 2.25
C HIS A 360 -5.49 -13.15 2.72
N PHE A 361 -5.32 -12.96 4.03
CA PHE A 361 -4.05 -12.48 4.61
C PHE A 361 -2.88 -13.39 4.24
N ASN A 362 -3.06 -14.71 4.42
CA ASN A 362 -2.04 -15.69 4.07
C ASN A 362 -1.81 -15.77 2.55
N ALA A 363 -2.86 -15.66 1.74
CA ALA A 363 -2.75 -15.62 0.29
C ALA A 363 -1.94 -14.40 -0.19
N ALA A 364 -2.16 -13.22 0.42
CA ALA A 364 -1.38 -12.02 0.09
C ALA A 364 0.10 -12.19 0.39
N ARG A 365 0.44 -12.96 1.43
CA ARG A 365 1.81 -13.26 1.87
C ARG A 365 2.49 -14.36 1.05
N GLN A 366 1.74 -15.14 0.29
CA GLN A 366 2.26 -16.25 -0.51
C GLN A 366 2.71 -15.75 -1.88
N ILE A 367 3.91 -16.17 -2.31
CA ILE A 367 4.41 -15.86 -3.66
C ILE A 367 3.76 -16.85 -4.64
N ASN A 368 2.98 -16.34 -5.58
CA ASN A 368 2.38 -17.18 -6.61
C ASN A 368 3.44 -17.64 -7.61
N ARG A 369 3.22 -18.81 -8.22
CA ARG A 369 4.14 -19.37 -9.21
C ARG A 369 4.39 -18.43 -10.39
N GLU A 370 3.35 -17.71 -10.80
CA GLU A 370 3.39 -16.73 -11.89
C GLU A 370 4.24 -15.49 -11.54
N GLU A 371 4.48 -15.23 -10.26
CA GLU A 371 5.32 -14.12 -9.79
C GLU A 371 6.81 -14.49 -9.76
N ILE A 372 7.15 -15.78 -9.80
CA ILE A 372 8.53 -16.23 -9.76
C ILE A 372 9.23 -15.81 -11.06
N GLY A 373 10.35 -15.10 -10.90
CA GLY A 373 11.10 -14.47 -11.98
C GLY A 373 10.85 -12.97 -12.09
N LEU A 374 9.85 -12.42 -11.39
CA LEU A 374 9.63 -10.98 -11.30
C LEU A 374 10.58 -10.34 -10.26
N ASP A 375 10.82 -9.04 -10.38
CA ASP A 375 11.60 -8.24 -9.41
C ASP A 375 10.75 -7.67 -8.26
N ARG A 376 9.42 -7.65 -8.43
CA ARG A 376 8.41 -7.15 -7.50
C ARG A 376 7.17 -8.04 -7.54
N ARG A 377 6.34 -7.94 -6.50
CA ARG A 377 5.02 -8.61 -6.44
C ARG A 377 4.15 -8.18 -7.63
N ALA A 378 3.32 -9.10 -8.11
CA ALA A 378 2.39 -8.80 -9.19
C ALA A 378 1.18 -8.03 -8.64
N LEU A 379 1.04 -6.77 -9.08
CA LEU A 379 0.07 -5.83 -8.53
C LEU A 379 -1.38 -6.24 -8.87
N ASP A 380 -1.60 -6.83 -10.05
CA ASP A 380 -2.87 -7.43 -10.45
C ASP A 380 -3.33 -8.50 -9.45
N LYS A 381 -2.43 -9.36 -8.98
CA LYS A 381 -2.73 -10.37 -7.96
C LYS A 381 -3.08 -9.76 -6.62
N LEU A 382 -2.36 -8.72 -6.22
CA LEU A 382 -2.69 -7.99 -5.00
C LEU A 382 -4.06 -7.30 -5.11
N TYR A 383 -4.41 -6.76 -6.28
CA TYR A 383 -5.74 -6.21 -6.53
C TYR A 383 -6.84 -7.27 -6.47
N ASP A 384 -6.63 -8.44 -7.06
CA ASP A 384 -7.58 -9.55 -6.99
C ASP A 384 -7.88 -9.94 -5.54
N ILE A 385 -6.84 -10.01 -4.70
CA ILE A 385 -6.99 -10.31 -3.27
C ILE A 385 -7.72 -9.17 -2.56
N LEU A 386 -7.34 -7.91 -2.80
CA LEU A 386 -8.01 -6.76 -2.19
C LEU A 386 -9.50 -6.72 -2.56
N ALA A 387 -9.85 -6.97 -3.82
CA ALA A 387 -11.23 -7.00 -4.29
C ALA A 387 -12.04 -8.11 -3.58
N GLN A 388 -11.46 -9.28 -3.37
CA GLN A 388 -12.11 -10.37 -2.61
C GLN A 388 -12.31 -9.98 -1.14
N VAL A 389 -11.33 -9.32 -0.53
CA VAL A 389 -11.43 -8.81 0.84
C VAL A 389 -12.51 -7.74 0.94
N GLU A 390 -12.54 -6.77 0.03
CA GLU A 390 -13.54 -5.70 0.00
C GLU A 390 -14.96 -6.27 -0.21
N ALA A 391 -15.14 -7.22 -1.13
CA ALA A 391 -16.42 -7.91 -1.33
C ALA A 391 -16.87 -8.68 -0.06
N LEU A 392 -15.92 -9.28 0.67
CA LEU A 392 -16.20 -9.96 1.93
C LEU A 392 -16.68 -8.94 2.98
N TRP A 393 -16.01 -7.80 3.14
CA TRP A 393 -16.44 -6.72 4.03
C TRP A 393 -17.80 -6.11 3.63
N GLU A 394 -18.05 -5.89 2.33
CA GLU A 394 -19.35 -5.44 1.79
C GLU A 394 -20.50 -6.38 2.16
N SER A 395 -20.28 -7.69 1.98
CA SER A 395 -21.28 -8.71 2.29
C SER A 395 -21.65 -8.76 3.78
N MET A 396 -20.80 -8.18 4.65
CA MET A 396 -21.03 -8.10 6.10
C MET A 396 -21.75 -6.83 6.54
N GLY A 397 -22.00 -5.87 5.64
CA GLY A 397 -22.70 -4.62 5.96
C GLY A 397 -21.93 -3.69 6.90
N VAL A 398 -20.61 -3.87 7.01
CA VAL A 398 -19.72 -2.99 7.78
C VAL A 398 -19.08 -2.00 6.81
N ASP A 399 -19.16 -0.71 7.13
CA ASP A 399 -18.55 0.33 6.30
C ASP A 399 -17.04 0.08 6.18
N ILE A 400 -16.57 0.10 4.93
CA ILE A 400 -15.25 -0.38 4.47
C ILE A 400 -14.18 0.67 4.76
N ASP A 401 -14.56 1.76 5.41
CA ASP A 401 -13.81 2.98 5.39
C ASP A 401 -12.61 2.93 6.31
N THR A 402 -11.50 2.39 5.80
CA THR A 402 -10.17 2.42 6.40
C THR A 402 -9.54 3.81 6.33
N ARG A 403 -10.36 4.86 6.15
CA ARG A 403 -9.92 6.26 6.15
C ARG A 403 -9.21 6.58 7.46
N LEU A 404 -8.43 7.66 7.43
CA LEU A 404 -7.69 8.25 8.55
C LEU A 404 -8.65 8.80 9.62
N VAL A 405 -9.49 7.94 10.21
CA VAL A 405 -10.49 8.32 11.21
C VAL A 405 -9.92 8.04 12.59
N ILE A 406 -9.70 9.11 13.34
CA ILE A 406 -9.37 9.05 14.76
C ILE A 406 -10.67 8.76 15.52
N ARG A 407 -10.69 7.70 16.34
CA ARG A 407 -11.91 7.30 17.05
C ARG A 407 -12.00 8.00 18.41
N GLY A 408 -13.21 8.37 18.81
CA GLY A 408 -13.49 9.05 20.08
C GLY A 408 -14.36 10.29 19.88
N GLU A 409 -15.27 10.54 20.82
CA GLU A 409 -16.13 11.72 20.85
C GLU A 409 -15.48 12.89 21.58
N THR A 410 -14.54 12.61 22.49
CA THR A 410 -13.78 13.61 23.26
C THR A 410 -12.31 13.63 22.89
N LEU A 411 -11.60 14.74 23.17
CA LEU A 411 -10.15 14.82 22.94
C LEU A 411 -9.39 13.74 23.72
N GLN A 412 -9.81 13.46 24.95
CA GLN A 412 -9.20 12.41 25.78
C GLN A 412 -9.37 11.02 25.18
N GLU A 413 -10.55 10.70 24.66
CA GLU A 413 -10.79 9.42 23.96
C GLU A 413 -9.97 9.32 22.67
N GLN A 414 -9.89 10.41 21.90
CA GLN A 414 -9.08 10.45 20.68
C GLN A 414 -7.59 10.30 20.97
N MET A 415 -7.08 10.91 22.04
CA MET A 415 -5.70 10.73 22.50
C MET A 415 -5.45 9.29 22.95
N ALA A 416 -6.34 8.71 23.75
CA ALA A 416 -6.22 7.32 24.20
C ALA A 416 -6.24 6.34 23.02
N TRP A 417 -7.09 6.60 22.03
CA TRP A 417 -7.12 5.83 20.79
C TRP A 417 -5.80 5.98 20.00
N LEU A 418 -5.31 7.21 19.80
CA LEU A 418 -4.04 7.46 19.10
C LEU A 418 -2.85 6.79 19.80
N GLN A 419 -2.78 6.84 21.13
CA GLN A 419 -1.73 6.19 21.90
C GLN A 419 -1.79 4.66 21.74
N THR A 420 -2.98 4.08 21.85
CA THR A 420 -3.18 2.63 21.65
C THR A 420 -2.82 2.21 20.24
N GLU A 421 -3.26 2.98 19.24
CA GLU A 421 -2.99 2.70 17.84
C GLU A 421 -1.51 2.85 17.49
N ASN A 422 -0.82 3.84 18.06
CA ASN A 422 0.63 4.00 17.91
C ASN A 422 1.38 2.79 18.46
N THR A 423 1.08 2.36 19.69
CA THR A 423 1.71 1.18 20.28
C THR A 423 1.43 -0.08 19.48
N ARG A 424 0.22 -0.22 18.94
CA ARG A 424 -0.12 -1.34 18.06
C ARG A 424 0.70 -1.32 16.76
N LEU A 425 0.77 -0.18 16.08
CA LEU A 425 1.57 -0.02 14.85
C LEU A 425 3.05 -0.31 15.10
N GLU A 426 3.59 0.15 16.23
CA GLU A 426 4.96 -0.15 16.65
C GLU A 426 5.18 -1.66 16.83
N GLY A 427 4.25 -2.35 17.48
CA GLY A 427 4.26 -3.81 17.62
C GLY A 427 4.25 -4.53 16.27
N GLU A 428 3.35 -4.14 15.37
CA GLU A 428 3.27 -4.72 14.01
C GLU A 428 4.56 -4.47 13.21
N VAL A 429 5.17 -3.28 13.32
CA VAL A 429 6.45 -2.98 12.65
C VAL A 429 7.57 -3.86 13.18
N GLU A 430 7.65 -4.08 14.50
CA GLU A 430 8.65 -4.97 15.10
C GLU A 430 8.43 -6.44 14.71
N GLU A 431 7.18 -6.90 14.60
CA GLU A 431 6.87 -8.24 14.08
C GLU A 431 7.35 -8.42 12.64
N LEU A 432 7.07 -7.46 11.76
CA LEU A 432 7.53 -7.49 10.37
C LEU A 432 9.06 -7.46 10.25
N ARG A 433 9.74 -6.69 11.12
CA ARG A 433 11.21 -6.65 11.21
C ARG A 433 11.78 -8.01 11.58
N ASN A 434 11.24 -8.62 12.63
CA ASN A 434 11.67 -9.94 13.08
C ASN A 434 11.46 -10.99 11.98
N GLU A 435 10.32 -10.94 11.30
CA GLU A 435 10.05 -11.85 10.19
C GLU A 435 10.99 -11.63 9.01
N LEU A 436 11.29 -10.37 8.66
CA LEU A 436 12.24 -10.05 7.60
C LEU A 436 13.63 -10.59 7.94
N THR A 437 14.08 -10.45 9.19
CA THR A 437 15.36 -11.00 9.65
C THR A 437 15.39 -12.51 9.48
N VAL A 438 14.35 -13.22 9.94
CA VAL A 438 14.26 -14.69 9.80
C VAL A 438 14.34 -15.10 8.32
N LEU A 439 13.60 -14.43 7.44
CA LEU A 439 13.62 -14.72 6.00
C LEU A 439 14.94 -14.37 5.32
N SER A 440 15.64 -13.35 5.81
CA SER A 440 16.93 -12.92 5.26
C SER A 440 18.08 -13.82 5.72
N GLU A 441 17.98 -14.36 6.93
CA GLU A 441 18.97 -15.23 7.56
C GLU A 441 18.67 -16.73 7.36
N ASP A 442 17.67 -17.07 6.55
CA ASP A 442 17.34 -18.45 6.19
C ASP A 442 18.59 -19.16 5.63
N GLN A 443 19.10 -20.13 6.40
CA GLN A 443 20.36 -20.81 6.09
C GLN A 443 20.30 -21.55 4.75
N ASP A 444 19.17 -22.18 4.42
CA ASP A 444 19.00 -22.91 3.18
C ASP A 444 19.02 -21.96 1.98
N ILE A 445 18.36 -20.81 2.06
CA ILE A 445 18.43 -19.77 1.04
C ILE A 445 19.84 -19.20 0.90
N GLN A 446 20.55 -18.95 2.01
CA GLN A 446 21.94 -18.45 1.99
C GLN A 446 22.91 -19.45 1.37
N GLU A 447 22.79 -20.74 1.69
CA GLU A 447 23.59 -21.80 1.07
C GLU A 447 23.31 -21.91 -0.44
N LYS A 448 22.04 -21.82 -0.85
CA LYS A 448 21.65 -21.80 -2.26
C LYS A 448 22.23 -20.59 -2.97
N LEU A 449 22.13 -19.41 -2.39
CA LEU A 449 22.69 -18.17 -2.94
C LEU A 449 24.21 -18.28 -3.09
N TYR A 450 24.92 -18.79 -2.08
CA TYR A 450 26.37 -18.98 -2.12
C TYR A 450 26.78 -19.95 -3.23
N SER A 451 26.06 -21.08 -3.38
CA SER A 451 26.34 -22.05 -4.44
C SER A 451 26.10 -21.51 -5.86
N LEU A 452 25.29 -20.46 -6.00
CA LEU A 452 24.99 -19.78 -7.26
C LEU A 452 25.87 -18.55 -7.53
N ALA A 453 26.73 -18.16 -6.59
CA ALA A 453 27.43 -16.88 -6.62
C ALA A 453 28.54 -16.81 -7.68
N SER A 454 29.13 -17.95 -8.07
CA SER A 454 30.21 -18.03 -9.05
C SER A 454 30.20 -19.35 -9.83
N GLU A 455 30.90 -19.39 -10.97
CA GLU A 455 31.09 -20.63 -11.74
C GLU A 455 31.78 -21.72 -10.90
N ASP A 456 32.78 -21.34 -10.10
CA ASP A 456 33.47 -22.24 -9.16
C ASP A 456 32.51 -22.80 -8.10
N GLY A 457 31.65 -21.94 -7.53
CA GLY A 457 30.63 -22.37 -6.57
C GLY A 457 29.64 -23.37 -7.17
N ILE A 458 29.22 -23.13 -8.41
CA ILE A 458 28.35 -24.06 -9.16
C ILE A 458 29.07 -25.39 -9.42
N ALA A 459 30.33 -25.37 -9.83
CA ALA A 459 31.12 -26.57 -10.06
C ALA A 459 31.30 -27.38 -8.77
N GLN A 460 31.68 -26.73 -7.67
CA GLN A 460 31.87 -27.35 -6.37
C GLN A 460 30.57 -28.01 -5.87
N MET A 461 29.42 -27.32 -6.00
CA MET A 461 28.14 -27.89 -5.58
C MET A 461 27.75 -29.11 -6.42
N LYS A 462 27.98 -29.06 -7.75
CA LYS A 462 27.75 -30.22 -8.63
C LYS A 462 28.64 -31.40 -8.25
N ASP A 463 29.90 -31.17 -7.95
CA ASP A 463 30.83 -32.23 -7.55
C ASP A 463 30.47 -32.82 -6.18
N ASN A 464 30.06 -31.99 -5.22
CA ASN A 464 29.54 -32.45 -3.93
C ASN A 464 28.29 -33.33 -4.11
N MET A 465 27.34 -32.94 -4.96
CA MET A 465 26.15 -33.75 -5.24
C MET A 465 26.48 -35.06 -5.96
N LYS A 466 27.40 -35.04 -6.95
CA LYS A 466 27.87 -36.26 -7.62
C LYS A 466 28.55 -37.22 -6.63
N ALA A 467 29.36 -36.70 -5.71
CA ALA A 467 29.98 -37.49 -4.67
C ALA A 467 28.91 -38.15 -3.77
N LYS A 468 27.92 -37.37 -3.30
CA LYS A 468 26.77 -37.90 -2.52
C LYS A 468 26.01 -38.98 -3.29
N LEU A 469 25.77 -38.79 -4.59
CA LEU A 469 25.11 -39.77 -5.45
C LEU A 469 25.92 -41.07 -5.52
N THR A 470 27.22 -40.99 -5.80
CA THR A 470 28.11 -42.16 -5.84
C THR A 470 28.14 -42.90 -4.50
N THR A 471 28.21 -42.18 -3.38
CA THR A 471 28.15 -42.78 -2.04
C THR A 471 26.82 -43.49 -1.81
N SER A 472 25.69 -42.86 -2.17
CA SER A 472 24.37 -43.46 -2.00
C SER A 472 24.20 -44.70 -2.90
N GLN A 473 24.71 -44.67 -4.13
CA GLN A 473 24.70 -45.83 -5.04
C GLN A 473 25.53 -47.01 -4.52
N ALA A 474 26.69 -46.73 -3.91
CA ALA A 474 27.50 -47.76 -3.25
C ALA A 474 26.76 -48.38 -2.07
N GLN A 475 26.10 -47.55 -1.24
CA GLN A 475 25.28 -48.01 -0.12
C GLN A 475 24.07 -48.83 -0.58
N ILE A 476 23.38 -48.43 -1.65
CA ILE A 476 22.29 -49.22 -2.25
C ILE A 476 22.79 -50.62 -2.60
N SER A 477 23.92 -50.71 -3.31
CA SER A 477 24.49 -51.99 -3.74
C SER A 477 24.86 -52.89 -2.56
N GLU A 478 25.40 -52.31 -1.48
CA GLU A 478 25.75 -53.03 -0.24
C GLU A 478 24.50 -53.53 0.49
N LEU A 479 23.50 -52.66 0.68
CA LEU A 479 22.26 -53.00 1.38
C LEU A 479 21.40 -53.99 0.58
N GLU A 480 21.40 -53.92 -0.74
CA GLU A 480 20.75 -54.94 -1.59
C GLU A 480 21.38 -56.32 -1.38
N ALA A 481 22.72 -56.39 -1.30
CA ALA A 481 23.43 -57.64 -1.04
C ALA A 481 23.16 -58.17 0.38
N GLU A 482 23.12 -57.28 1.38
CA GLU A 482 22.78 -57.63 2.76
C GLU A 482 21.34 -58.16 2.87
N LEU A 483 20.37 -57.42 2.32
CA LEU A 483 18.97 -57.84 2.33
C LEU A 483 18.80 -59.20 1.63
N ALA A 484 19.44 -59.40 0.47
CA ALA A 484 19.40 -60.68 -0.24
C ALA A 484 20.00 -61.83 0.58
N ALA A 485 21.03 -61.58 1.39
CA ALA A 485 21.61 -62.58 2.28
C ALA A 485 20.66 -62.97 3.42
N LEU A 486 19.80 -62.08 3.90
CA LEU A 486 18.79 -62.36 4.93
C LEU A 486 17.62 -63.25 4.45
N PHE A 487 17.52 -63.47 3.13
CA PHE A 487 16.53 -64.38 2.53
C PHE A 487 17.11 -65.74 2.13
N ARG A 488 18.41 -65.96 2.33
CA ARG A 488 19.08 -67.26 2.14
C ARG A 488 19.12 -68.03 3.44
#